data_AF-A0A945T5E4-F1
#
_entry.id   AF-A0A945T5E4-F1
#
_cell.length_a   1.000
_cell.length_b   1.000
_cell.length_c   1.000
_cell.angle_alpha   90.00
_cell.angle_beta   90.00
_cell.angle_gamma   90.00
#
_symmetry.space_group_name_H-M   'P 1'
#
loop_
_entity.id
_entity.type
_entity.pdbx_description
1 polymer ?
#
loop_
_entity_poly.entity_id
_entity_poly.type
_entity_poly.pdbx_seq_one_letter_code
_entity_poly.pdbx_strand_id
1 'polypeptide(L)'
;MTEIFSLQQLPEQKKIVEHASGVQYAATDQGLFVSSDGGKQWRRSYPMPLPVTMITILSDGETYAFIVGKGLHKVHPDTSQWSLINNQMGAQVVVDLFATPAGEWVAQNQFGKVILSKDGGKSWSRKDGLPKVTSEQEMRGQKLYVDKCQSCHGINGVGETYTIEALTNRDYLMAPALDESAHAWHHTDEALIKTILEGSPRQSRMEAWGKLGVTQKDAEDLVAYMKSLWGERIKSCQGPAHMRCM
;
A
#
# COMPACT_ATOMS: atom_id res chain seq x y z
N MET A 1 4.17 33.22 5.84
CA MET A 1 4.44 33.32 4.38
C MET A 1 4.65 31.92 3.86
N THR A 2 4.00 31.56 2.74
CA THR A 2 4.23 30.26 2.09
C THR A 2 5.66 30.22 1.57
N GLU A 3 6.44 29.22 1.99
CA GLU A 3 7.82 29.01 1.58
C GLU A 3 7.92 28.83 0.05
N ILE A 4 8.93 29.45 -0.56
CA ILE A 4 9.18 29.42 -2.01
C ILE A 4 10.56 28.80 -2.25
N PHE A 5 10.63 27.89 -3.22
CA PHE A 5 11.84 27.16 -3.58
C PHE A 5 12.18 27.37 -5.06
N SER A 6 13.47 27.34 -5.40
CA SER A 6 13.92 27.03 -6.76
C SER A 6 13.88 25.51 -6.99
N LEU A 7 13.99 25.08 -8.24
CA LEU A 7 14.07 23.66 -8.58
C LEU A 7 15.21 22.93 -7.85
N GLN A 8 16.39 23.56 -7.72
CA GLN A 8 17.55 22.96 -7.05
C GLN A 8 17.41 22.87 -5.52
N GLN A 9 16.48 23.64 -4.95
CA GLN A 9 16.19 23.62 -3.51
C GLN A 9 15.12 22.60 -3.13
N LEU A 10 14.45 21.98 -4.12
CA LEU A 10 13.50 20.93 -3.83
C LEU A 10 14.22 19.70 -3.25
N PRO A 11 13.56 18.95 -2.35
CA PRO A 11 14.01 17.63 -1.90
C PRO A 11 14.21 16.67 -3.08
N GLU A 12 14.72 15.46 -2.82
CA GLU A 12 15.05 14.49 -3.88
C GLU A 12 13.82 14.21 -4.75
N GLN A 13 13.89 14.67 -6.00
CA GLN A 13 12.78 14.58 -6.95
C GLN A 13 12.66 13.16 -7.46
N LYS A 14 11.45 12.62 -7.40
CA LYS A 14 11.10 11.33 -8.03
C LYS A 14 10.57 11.53 -9.44
N LYS A 15 9.74 12.56 -9.66
CA LYS A 15 9.13 12.86 -10.97
C LYS A 15 8.53 14.27 -10.99
N ILE A 16 8.56 14.90 -12.16
CA ILE A 16 7.84 16.14 -12.47
C ILE A 16 6.86 15.86 -13.62
N VAL A 17 5.64 16.38 -13.51
CA VAL A 17 4.66 16.38 -14.60
C VAL A 17 4.20 17.80 -14.89
N GLU A 18 3.85 18.07 -16.14
CA GLU A 18 3.31 19.36 -16.58
C GLU A 18 1.92 19.17 -17.16
N HIS A 19 0.93 19.81 -16.54
CA HIS A 19 -0.44 19.86 -17.03
C HIS A 19 -0.54 20.75 -18.27
N ALA A 20 -1.54 20.53 -19.13
CA ALA A 20 -1.73 21.29 -20.37
C ALA A 20 -1.90 22.81 -20.17
N SER A 21 -2.24 23.24 -18.95
CA SER A 21 -2.29 24.66 -18.56
C SER A 21 -0.92 25.29 -18.29
N GLY A 22 0.18 24.52 -18.33
CA GLY A 22 1.54 24.93 -17.97
C GLY A 22 1.86 24.84 -16.47
N VAL A 23 0.91 24.36 -15.65
CA VAL A 23 1.16 24.09 -14.22
C VAL A 23 1.97 22.81 -14.09
N GLN A 24 3.08 22.88 -13.35
CA GLN A 24 3.95 21.74 -13.08
C GLN A 24 3.79 21.27 -11.64
N TYR A 25 3.85 19.95 -11.44
CA TYR A 25 3.86 19.33 -10.13
C TYR A 25 5.07 18.42 -9.97
N ALA A 26 5.73 18.48 -8.82
CA ALA A 26 6.90 17.67 -8.49
C ALA A 26 6.60 16.77 -7.29
N ALA A 27 6.76 15.46 -7.50
CA ALA A 27 6.78 14.46 -6.45
C ALA A 27 8.21 14.33 -5.90
N THR A 28 8.37 14.43 -4.58
CA THR A 28 9.66 14.28 -3.91
C THR A 28 9.55 13.33 -2.72
N ASP A 29 10.69 12.97 -2.15
CA ASP A 29 10.79 12.18 -0.93
C ASP A 29 10.28 12.92 0.34
N GLN A 30 10.10 14.24 0.28
CA GLN A 30 9.64 15.07 1.41
C GLN A 30 8.42 15.96 1.09
N GLY A 31 7.71 15.72 -0.02
CA GLY A 31 6.48 16.44 -0.31
C GLY A 31 6.06 16.51 -1.76
N LEU A 32 4.90 17.14 -1.95
CA LEU A 32 4.33 17.50 -3.24
C LEU A 32 4.47 18.99 -3.47
N PHE A 33 5.06 19.39 -4.60
CA PHE A 33 5.30 20.80 -4.92
C PHE A 33 4.61 21.17 -6.23
N VAL A 34 4.26 22.44 -6.38
CA VAL A 34 3.62 23.01 -7.58
C VAL A 34 4.37 24.26 -8.04
N SER A 35 4.47 24.43 -9.36
CA SER A 35 4.93 25.64 -10.03
C SER A 35 3.93 26.07 -11.10
N SER A 36 3.70 27.37 -11.19
CA SER A 36 2.80 27.99 -12.19
C SER A 36 3.56 28.93 -13.14
N ASP A 37 4.89 28.95 -13.06
CA ASP A 37 5.76 29.88 -13.81
C ASP A 37 6.87 29.16 -14.61
N GLY A 38 6.58 27.92 -15.03
CA GLY A 38 7.50 27.09 -15.81
C GLY A 38 8.67 26.55 -15.00
N GLY A 39 8.45 26.24 -13.72
CA GLY A 39 9.44 25.62 -12.84
C GLY A 39 10.44 26.59 -12.22
N LYS A 40 10.20 27.91 -12.32
CA LYS A 40 11.10 28.93 -11.72
C LYS A 40 10.91 29.01 -10.22
N GLN A 41 9.66 29.02 -9.77
CA GLN A 41 9.29 29.03 -8.36
C GLN A 41 8.38 27.85 -8.04
N TRP A 42 8.66 27.23 -6.91
CA TRP A 42 7.93 26.09 -6.38
C TRP A 42 7.40 26.39 -4.98
N ARG A 43 6.23 25.86 -4.69
CA ARG A 43 5.58 25.93 -3.37
C ARG A 43 5.04 24.55 -3.00
N ARG A 44 4.91 24.26 -1.71
CA ARG A 44 4.22 23.03 -1.27
C ARG A 44 2.76 23.06 -1.77
N SER A 45 2.37 22.00 -2.45
CA SER A 45 1.02 21.80 -2.98
C SER A 45 0.16 20.92 -2.06
N TYR A 46 0.80 20.09 -1.23
CA TYR A 46 0.11 19.30 -0.22
C TYR A 46 0.53 19.75 1.20
N PRO A 47 -0.40 19.84 2.19
CA PRO A 47 -0.10 20.42 3.49
C PRO A 47 0.95 19.67 4.32
N MET A 48 1.03 18.34 4.18
CA MET A 48 1.97 17.51 4.93
C MET A 48 3.21 17.20 4.10
N PRO A 49 4.43 17.26 4.68
CA PRO A 49 5.68 16.93 3.99
C PRO A 49 5.88 15.41 3.92
N LEU A 50 4.97 14.71 3.23
CA LEU A 50 5.00 13.26 3.09
C LEU A 50 5.65 12.86 1.77
N PRO A 51 6.34 11.71 1.70
CA PRO A 51 6.86 11.18 0.45
C PRO A 51 5.75 11.00 -0.59
N VAL A 52 6.03 11.40 -1.82
CA VAL A 52 5.15 11.21 -2.98
C VAL A 52 5.85 10.27 -3.94
N THR A 53 5.31 9.07 -4.09
CA THR A 53 5.96 8.00 -4.86
C THR A 53 5.49 7.91 -6.30
N MET A 54 4.31 8.46 -6.58
CA MET A 54 3.76 8.52 -7.93
C MET A 54 3.12 9.88 -8.14
N ILE A 55 3.38 10.45 -9.30
CA ILE A 55 2.61 11.56 -9.86
C ILE A 55 2.46 11.35 -11.37
N THR A 56 1.26 11.56 -11.89
CA THR A 56 0.95 11.29 -13.29
C THR A 56 -0.20 12.16 -13.76
N ILE A 57 -0.26 12.38 -15.07
CA ILE A 57 -1.42 12.94 -15.75
C ILE A 57 -2.02 11.81 -16.58
N LEU A 58 -3.29 11.50 -16.37
CA LEU A 58 -3.97 10.45 -17.12
C LEU A 58 -4.61 10.99 -18.40
N SER A 59 -5.18 10.09 -19.20
CA SER A 59 -5.79 10.42 -20.50
C SER A 59 -7.03 11.32 -20.40
N ASP A 60 -7.60 11.48 -19.20
CA ASP A 60 -8.64 12.46 -18.87
C ASP A 60 -8.08 13.89 -18.71
N GLY A 61 -6.76 14.06 -18.78
CA GLY A 61 -6.07 15.34 -18.58
C GLY A 61 -5.87 15.71 -17.12
N GLU A 62 -6.27 14.88 -16.17
CA GLU A 62 -6.26 15.20 -14.75
C GLU A 62 -4.97 14.73 -14.09
N THR A 63 -4.52 15.46 -13.06
CA THR A 63 -3.29 15.11 -12.33
C THR A 63 -3.62 14.30 -11.08
N TYR A 64 -2.91 13.18 -10.92
CA TYR A 64 -3.03 12.25 -9.81
C TYR A 64 -1.70 12.06 -9.10
N ALA A 65 -1.75 11.87 -7.78
CA ALA A 65 -0.57 11.59 -6.99
C ALA A 65 -0.84 10.51 -5.95
N PHE A 66 0.15 9.66 -5.68
CA PHE A 66 0.12 8.74 -4.54
C PHE A 66 1.01 9.29 -3.43
N ILE A 67 0.38 9.64 -2.31
CA ILE A 67 1.04 10.21 -1.14
C ILE A 67 1.12 9.12 -0.08
N VAL A 68 2.33 8.76 0.36
CA VAL A 68 2.53 7.63 1.27
C VAL A 68 1.74 7.85 2.57
N GLY A 69 0.94 6.85 2.95
CA GLY A 69 0.07 6.88 4.12
C GLY A 69 -1.25 7.66 3.96
N LYS A 70 -1.40 8.41 2.87
CA LYS A 70 -2.64 9.14 2.54
C LYS A 70 -3.34 8.57 1.32
N GLY A 71 -2.64 7.87 0.45
CA GLY A 71 -3.21 7.14 -0.68
C GLY A 71 -3.27 7.96 -1.97
N LEU A 72 -4.12 7.53 -2.89
CA LEU A 72 -4.30 8.11 -4.21
C LEU A 72 -5.17 9.37 -4.13
N HIS A 73 -4.66 10.47 -4.64
CA HIS A 73 -5.34 11.76 -4.69
C HIS A 73 -5.42 12.31 -6.11
N LYS A 74 -6.42 13.15 -6.36
CA LYS A 74 -6.56 13.98 -7.56
C LYS A 74 -6.48 15.45 -7.18
N VAL A 75 -5.81 16.26 -8.00
CA VAL A 75 -5.84 17.72 -7.82
C VAL A 75 -7.08 18.30 -8.49
N HIS A 76 -7.69 19.30 -7.85
CA HIS A 76 -8.72 20.14 -8.43
C HIS A 76 -8.04 21.36 -9.08
N PRO A 77 -8.07 21.52 -10.41
CA PRO A 77 -7.36 22.62 -11.08
C PRO A 77 -7.77 24.00 -10.57
N ASP A 78 -9.07 24.21 -10.31
CA ASP A 78 -9.62 25.51 -9.93
C ASP A 78 -9.21 25.96 -8.51
N THR A 79 -9.05 25.00 -7.60
CA THR A 79 -8.74 25.29 -6.18
C THR A 79 -7.30 24.96 -5.81
N SER A 80 -6.57 24.25 -6.68
CA SER A 80 -5.28 23.65 -6.41
C SER A 80 -5.26 22.74 -5.17
N GLN A 81 -6.41 22.22 -4.76
CA GLN A 81 -6.55 21.31 -3.62
C GLN A 81 -6.54 19.85 -4.08
N TRP A 82 -6.00 18.98 -3.23
CA TRP A 82 -5.97 17.53 -3.47
C TRP A 82 -7.12 16.84 -2.74
N SER A 83 -7.92 16.06 -3.47
CA SER A 83 -8.98 15.22 -2.91
C SER A 83 -8.58 13.75 -2.91
N LEU A 84 -8.92 13.06 -1.83
CA LEU A 84 -8.68 11.63 -1.69
C LEU A 84 -9.61 10.84 -2.61
N ILE A 85 -9.04 9.89 -3.35
CA ILE A 85 -9.77 8.88 -4.11
C ILE A 85 -9.83 7.57 -3.32
N ASN A 86 -8.67 7.07 -2.87
CA ASN A 86 -8.58 5.79 -2.17
C ASN A 86 -7.34 5.71 -1.26
N ASN A 87 -7.51 5.19 -0.05
CA ASN A 87 -6.42 4.88 0.89
C ASN A 87 -6.54 3.47 1.51
N GLN A 88 -7.17 2.52 0.80
CA GLN A 88 -7.44 1.16 1.28
C GLN A 88 -6.40 0.14 0.78
N MET A 89 -5.26 0.61 0.28
CA MET A 89 -4.18 -0.24 -0.26
C MET A 89 -3.24 -0.80 0.83
N GLY A 90 -3.46 -0.49 2.11
CA GLY A 90 -2.64 -0.97 3.22
C GLY A 90 -1.19 -0.53 3.11
N ALA A 91 -0.27 -1.49 3.25
CA ALA A 91 1.17 -1.27 3.14
C ALA A 91 1.65 -1.14 1.68
N GLN A 92 0.77 -1.26 0.68
CA GLN A 92 1.14 -1.13 -0.73
C GLN A 92 1.24 0.35 -1.12
N VAL A 93 2.36 0.69 -1.73
CA VAL A 93 2.70 2.04 -2.18
C VAL A 93 2.77 2.03 -3.69
N VAL A 94 1.93 2.84 -4.33
CA VAL A 94 1.92 2.96 -5.80
C VAL A 94 3.13 3.76 -6.25
N VAL A 95 3.88 3.21 -7.20
CA VAL A 95 5.07 3.83 -7.79
C VAL A 95 4.83 4.24 -9.25
N ASP A 96 3.87 3.61 -9.93
CA ASP A 96 3.47 3.98 -11.28
C ASP A 96 1.98 3.76 -11.51
N LEU A 97 1.38 4.57 -12.38
CA LEU A 97 -0.05 4.56 -12.70
C LEU A 97 -0.27 5.05 -14.14
N PHE A 98 -1.00 4.26 -14.92
CA PHE A 98 -1.47 4.64 -16.26
C PHE A 98 -2.90 4.16 -16.53
N ALA A 99 -3.56 4.78 -17.50
CA ALA A 99 -4.87 4.35 -17.99
C ALA A 99 -4.73 3.70 -19.36
N THR A 100 -5.38 2.56 -19.55
CA THR A 100 -5.46 1.87 -20.84
C THR A 100 -6.45 2.59 -21.78
N PRO A 101 -6.39 2.36 -23.10
CA PRO A 101 -7.39 2.88 -24.04
C PRO A 101 -8.83 2.43 -23.74
N ALA A 102 -9.00 1.30 -23.04
CA ALA A 102 -10.30 0.80 -22.60
C ALA A 102 -10.82 1.48 -21.31
N GLY A 103 -10.05 2.41 -20.73
CA GLY A 103 -10.40 3.13 -19.50
C GLY A 103 -10.06 2.42 -18.19
N GLU A 104 -9.48 1.20 -18.25
CA GLU A 104 -8.97 0.51 -17.05
C GLU A 104 -7.66 1.16 -16.59
N TRP A 105 -7.55 1.44 -15.29
CA TRP A 105 -6.33 1.95 -14.67
C TRP A 105 -5.45 0.79 -14.21
N VAL A 106 -4.16 0.91 -14.46
CA VAL A 106 -3.14 -0.08 -14.11
C VAL A 106 -2.12 0.62 -13.24
N ALA A 107 -1.92 0.12 -12.02
CA ALA A 107 -0.90 0.61 -11.11
C ALA A 107 0.11 -0.47 -10.76
N GLN A 108 1.35 -0.06 -10.56
CA GLN A 108 2.40 -0.92 -10.01
C GLN A 108 2.75 -0.44 -8.60
N ASN A 109 2.88 -1.38 -7.66
CA ASN A 109 3.33 -1.07 -6.31
C ASN A 109 4.85 -1.25 -6.15
N GLN A 110 5.39 -0.85 -4.99
CA GLN A 110 6.82 -0.93 -4.67
C GLN A 110 7.41 -2.36 -4.69
N PHE A 111 6.56 -3.39 -4.66
CA PHE A 111 6.96 -4.79 -4.75
C PHE A 111 6.89 -5.33 -6.19
N GLY A 112 6.65 -4.46 -7.17
CA GLY A 112 6.53 -4.82 -8.59
C GLY A 112 5.20 -5.48 -8.96
N LYS A 113 4.23 -5.56 -8.04
CA LYS A 113 2.91 -6.16 -8.29
C LYS A 113 2.02 -5.19 -9.05
N VAL A 114 1.23 -5.73 -9.97
CA VAL A 114 0.27 -4.97 -10.78
C VAL A 114 -1.14 -5.13 -10.23
N ILE A 115 -1.82 -4.01 -10.02
CA ILE A 115 -3.22 -3.91 -9.61
C ILE A 115 -4.02 -3.10 -10.62
N LEU A 116 -5.29 -3.43 -10.75
CA LEU A 116 -6.21 -2.90 -11.76
C LEU A 116 -7.39 -2.22 -11.09
N SER A 117 -7.83 -1.11 -11.66
CA SER A 117 -9.07 -0.42 -11.28
C SER A 117 -9.93 -0.15 -12.51
N LYS A 118 -11.23 -0.43 -12.38
CA LYS A 118 -12.24 -0.21 -13.43
C LYS A 118 -13.18 0.96 -13.11
N ASP A 119 -12.93 1.66 -12.01
CA ASP A 119 -13.85 2.67 -11.45
C ASP A 119 -13.14 4.00 -11.11
N GLY A 120 -12.05 4.30 -11.82
CA GLY A 120 -11.28 5.54 -11.63
C GLY A 120 -10.50 5.56 -10.32
N GLY A 121 -9.93 4.43 -9.93
CA GLY A 121 -9.09 4.28 -8.74
C GLY A 121 -9.85 4.19 -7.42
N LYS A 122 -11.19 4.09 -7.42
CA LYS A 122 -12.00 3.98 -6.21
C LYS A 122 -11.89 2.60 -5.57
N SER A 123 -11.74 1.56 -6.37
CA SER A 123 -11.42 0.21 -5.93
C SER A 123 -10.32 -0.40 -6.79
N TRP A 124 -9.57 -1.32 -6.18
CA TRP A 124 -8.42 -1.96 -6.80
C TRP A 124 -8.51 -3.46 -6.62
N SER A 125 -8.16 -4.18 -7.67
CA SER A 125 -8.12 -5.64 -7.69
C SER A 125 -6.79 -6.10 -8.25
N ARG A 126 -6.36 -7.27 -7.83
CA ARG A 126 -5.17 -7.90 -8.42
C ARG A 126 -5.48 -8.30 -9.85
N LYS A 127 -4.49 -8.22 -10.74
CA LYS A 127 -4.63 -8.69 -12.12
C LYS A 127 -5.13 -10.14 -12.21
N ASP A 128 -4.57 -11.01 -11.38
CA ASP A 128 -4.91 -12.43 -11.35
C ASP A 128 -6.12 -12.74 -10.43
N GLY A 129 -6.76 -11.70 -9.88
CA GLY A 129 -7.75 -11.82 -8.82
C GLY A 129 -7.14 -12.19 -7.46
N LEU A 130 -7.93 -12.07 -6.40
CA LEU A 130 -7.60 -12.78 -5.16
C LEU A 130 -7.90 -14.27 -5.40
N PRO A 131 -7.01 -15.20 -5.01
CA PRO A 131 -7.38 -16.60 -4.99
C PRO A 131 -8.59 -16.78 -4.07
N LYS A 132 -9.49 -17.68 -4.46
CA LYS A 132 -10.77 -17.83 -3.77
C LYS A 132 -10.57 -18.64 -2.49
N VAL A 133 -11.27 -18.23 -1.44
CA VAL A 133 -11.57 -19.08 -0.29
C VAL A 133 -12.48 -20.20 -0.79
N THR A 134 -12.03 -21.45 -0.70
CA THR A 134 -12.70 -22.61 -1.30
C THR A 134 -12.98 -23.74 -0.33
N SER A 135 -12.18 -23.88 0.73
CA SER A 135 -12.35 -24.90 1.76
C SER A 135 -13.09 -24.37 2.99
N GLU A 136 -13.73 -25.26 3.73
CA GLU A 136 -14.31 -24.92 5.04
C GLU A 136 -13.26 -24.36 6.01
N GLN A 137 -12.02 -24.83 5.91
CA GLN A 137 -10.91 -24.37 6.72
C GLN A 137 -10.61 -22.89 6.47
N GLU A 138 -10.47 -22.51 5.19
CA GLU A 138 -10.23 -21.13 4.80
C GLU A 138 -11.42 -20.22 5.17
N MET A 139 -12.67 -20.70 5.08
CA MET A 139 -13.85 -19.93 5.49
C MET A 139 -13.87 -19.64 7.00
N ARG A 140 -13.53 -20.63 7.84
CA ARG A 140 -13.39 -20.41 9.29
C ARG A 140 -12.26 -19.43 9.59
N GLY A 141 -11.12 -19.60 8.91
CA GLY A 141 -9.98 -18.69 9.00
C GLY A 141 -10.31 -17.26 8.61
N GLN A 142 -11.06 -17.06 7.52
CA GLN A 142 -11.50 -15.74 7.06
C GLN A 142 -12.35 -15.03 8.11
N LYS A 143 -13.30 -15.75 8.73
CA LYS A 143 -14.16 -15.18 9.77
C LYS A 143 -13.33 -14.75 10.98
N LEU A 144 -12.40 -15.60 11.43
CA LEU A 144 -11.47 -15.28 12.52
C LEU A 144 -10.57 -14.10 12.17
N TYR A 145 -10.09 -14.03 10.94
CA TYR A 145 -9.25 -12.94 10.45
C TYR A 145 -9.97 -11.59 10.53
N VAL A 146 -11.22 -11.53 10.07
CA VAL A 146 -12.03 -10.31 10.12
C VAL A 146 -12.24 -9.84 11.57
N ASP A 147 -12.46 -10.79 12.49
CA ASP A 147 -12.70 -10.49 13.92
C ASP A 147 -11.43 -10.06 14.67
N LYS A 148 -10.29 -10.70 14.40
CA LYS A 148 -9.07 -10.55 15.23
C LYS A 148 -7.92 -9.82 14.55
N CYS A 149 -7.78 -9.94 13.24
CA CYS A 149 -6.53 -9.59 12.56
C CYS A 149 -6.67 -8.37 11.63
N GLN A 150 -7.85 -8.20 11.01
CA GLN A 150 -8.06 -7.23 9.94
C GLN A 150 -7.87 -5.78 10.38
N SER A 151 -8.20 -5.44 11.63
CA SER A 151 -8.05 -4.08 12.16
C SER A 151 -6.61 -3.57 12.11
N CYS A 152 -5.63 -4.47 12.20
CA CYS A 152 -4.20 -4.16 12.10
C CYS A 152 -3.63 -4.52 10.73
N HIS A 153 -3.91 -5.74 10.22
CA HIS A 153 -3.32 -6.26 8.99
C HIS A 153 -4.06 -5.88 7.70
N GLY A 154 -5.10 -5.05 7.78
CA GLY A 154 -5.83 -4.51 6.64
C GLY A 154 -6.82 -5.49 6.02
N ILE A 155 -7.72 -4.99 5.18
CA ILE A 155 -8.70 -5.83 4.46
C ILE A 155 -7.92 -6.79 3.54
N ASN A 156 -8.25 -8.08 3.58
CA ASN A 156 -7.55 -9.11 2.79
C ASN A 156 -6.03 -9.15 3.01
N GLY A 157 -5.52 -8.78 4.18
CA GLY A 157 -4.09 -8.93 4.49
C GLY A 157 -3.16 -7.94 3.80
N VAL A 158 -3.65 -6.80 3.31
CA VAL A 158 -2.81 -5.80 2.61
C VAL A 158 -1.79 -5.07 3.51
N GLY A 159 -1.83 -5.30 4.82
CA GLY A 159 -0.96 -4.69 5.81
C GLY A 159 -1.45 -3.34 6.29
N GLU A 160 -0.78 -2.81 7.31
CA GLU A 160 -1.07 -1.51 7.90
C GLU A 160 -0.70 -0.37 6.93
N THR A 161 -1.61 0.59 6.77
CA THR A 161 -1.32 1.84 6.05
C THR A 161 -0.30 2.67 6.83
N TYR A 162 0.73 3.15 6.13
CA TYR A 162 1.77 3.99 6.71
C TYR A 162 1.20 5.19 7.48
N THR A 163 1.56 5.30 8.75
CA THR A 163 1.29 6.48 9.58
C THR A 163 2.48 7.42 9.56
N ILE A 164 2.32 8.65 10.08
CA ILE A 164 3.47 9.55 10.27
C ILE A 164 4.50 8.89 11.18
N GLU A 165 4.05 8.27 12.26
CA GLU A 165 4.92 7.56 13.19
C GLU A 165 5.70 6.43 12.48
N ALA A 166 5.03 5.62 11.66
CA ALA A 166 5.70 4.56 10.88
C ALA A 166 6.76 5.10 9.90
N LEU A 167 6.59 6.33 9.41
CA LEU A 167 7.54 6.96 8.48
C LEU A 167 8.72 7.64 9.20
N THR A 168 8.52 8.08 10.45
CA THR A 168 9.54 8.85 11.19
C THR A 168 10.24 8.07 12.29
N ASN A 169 9.63 6.99 12.79
CA ASN A 169 10.15 6.17 13.87
C ASN A 169 10.62 4.81 13.34
N ARG A 170 11.93 4.59 13.36
CA ARG A 170 12.55 3.33 12.88
C ARG A 170 12.21 2.11 13.74
N ASP A 171 11.80 2.33 14.99
CA ASP A 171 11.40 1.27 15.91
C ASP A 171 9.92 0.91 15.79
N TYR A 172 9.14 1.67 15.00
CA TYR A 172 7.74 1.35 14.74
C TYR A 172 7.63 0.14 13.81
N LEU A 173 7.21 -0.99 14.39
CA LEU A 173 6.95 -2.21 13.64
C LEU A 173 5.48 -2.23 13.22
N MET A 174 5.25 -1.93 11.93
CA MET A 174 3.93 -2.00 11.31
C MET A 174 3.40 -3.43 11.29
N ALA A 175 2.07 -3.58 11.28
CA ALA A 175 1.47 -4.87 10.96
C ALA A 175 1.77 -5.21 9.49
N PRO A 176 2.56 -6.26 9.21
CA PRO A 176 2.96 -6.58 7.85
C PRO A 176 1.75 -7.03 7.01
N ALA A 177 1.89 -6.91 5.69
CA ALA A 177 0.95 -7.58 4.79
C ALA A 177 1.05 -9.10 4.98
N LEU A 178 -0.11 -9.72 5.08
CA LEU A 178 -0.33 -11.16 5.22
C LEU A 178 -0.78 -11.80 3.91
N ASP A 179 -1.06 -10.99 2.89
CA ASP A 179 -1.16 -11.45 1.52
C ASP A 179 0.24 -11.71 0.91
N GLU A 180 0.29 -12.00 -0.39
CA GLU A 180 1.55 -12.26 -1.07
C GLU A 180 2.36 -11.01 -1.44
N SER A 181 1.92 -9.80 -1.05
CA SER A 181 2.63 -8.58 -1.43
C SER A 181 3.91 -8.39 -0.63
N ALA A 182 4.01 -8.97 0.58
CA ALA A 182 5.15 -8.75 1.47
C ALA A 182 5.55 -9.97 2.33
N HIS A 183 5.73 -9.80 3.64
CA HIS A 183 6.64 -10.60 4.46
C HIS A 183 6.16 -12.02 4.83
N ALA A 184 4.85 -12.26 4.91
CA ALA A 184 4.31 -13.44 5.59
C ALA A 184 4.77 -14.78 4.98
N TRP A 185 4.84 -14.88 3.65
CA TRP A 185 5.18 -16.13 2.96
C TRP A 185 6.65 -16.54 3.10
N HIS A 186 7.54 -15.68 3.62
CA HIS A 186 8.92 -16.08 3.96
C HIS A 186 9.00 -17.05 5.15
N HIS A 187 7.89 -17.24 5.88
CA HIS A 187 7.80 -18.05 7.10
C HIS A 187 7.05 -19.36 6.85
N THR A 188 7.42 -20.40 7.62
CA THR A 188 6.68 -21.68 7.60
C THR A 188 5.34 -21.56 8.32
N ASP A 189 4.45 -22.52 8.09
CA ASP A 189 3.16 -22.59 8.79
C ASP A 189 3.37 -22.63 10.31
N GLU A 190 4.37 -23.38 10.80
CA GLU A 190 4.68 -23.47 12.24
C GLU A 190 5.12 -22.12 12.82
N ALA A 191 5.94 -21.36 12.09
CA ALA A 191 6.38 -20.03 12.52
C ALA A 191 5.23 -19.01 12.53
N LEU A 192 4.32 -19.10 11.56
CA LEU A 192 3.13 -18.25 11.51
C LEU A 192 2.16 -18.58 12.66
N ILE A 193 1.86 -19.86 12.87
CA ILE A 193 1.01 -20.34 13.97
C ILE A 193 1.60 -19.91 15.31
N LYS A 194 2.90 -20.11 15.52
CA LYS A 194 3.59 -19.69 16.73
C LYS A 194 3.43 -18.19 16.97
N THR A 195 3.63 -17.37 15.94
CA THR A 195 3.48 -15.91 16.04
C THR A 195 2.04 -15.51 16.38
N ILE A 196 1.04 -16.19 15.82
CA ILE A 196 -0.38 -15.95 16.16
C ILE A 196 -0.63 -16.26 17.64
N LEU A 197 -0.16 -17.41 18.12
CA LEU A 197 -0.47 -17.89 19.48
C LEU A 197 0.34 -17.16 20.56
N GLU A 198 1.62 -16.91 20.31
CA GLU A 198 2.57 -16.37 21.29
C GLU A 198 2.81 -14.86 21.14
N GLY A 199 2.35 -14.25 20.04
CA GLY A 199 2.58 -12.84 19.73
C GLY A 199 3.98 -12.58 19.18
N SER A 200 4.29 -11.30 18.94
CA SER A 200 5.62 -10.90 18.45
C SER A 200 6.63 -10.79 19.60
N PRO A 201 7.82 -11.41 19.49
CA PRO A 201 8.87 -11.25 20.49
C PRO A 201 9.56 -9.88 20.43
N ARG A 202 9.33 -9.10 19.36
CA ARG A 202 9.99 -7.81 19.11
C ARG A 202 9.21 -6.59 19.59
N GLN A 203 7.91 -6.75 19.85
CA GLN A 203 6.97 -5.65 20.10
C GLN A 203 5.64 -6.19 20.61
N SER A 204 4.87 -5.38 21.33
CA SER A 204 3.62 -5.78 21.99
C SER A 204 2.32 -5.58 21.20
N ARG A 205 2.32 -4.82 20.10
CA ARG A 205 1.19 -4.61 19.17
C ARG A 205 0.69 -5.90 18.52
N MET A 206 1.56 -6.88 18.25
CA MET A 206 1.12 -8.23 17.82
C MET A 206 0.95 -9.09 19.07
N GLU A 207 -0.27 -9.13 19.56
CA GLU A 207 -0.65 -9.81 20.79
C GLU A 207 -0.56 -11.33 20.68
N ALA A 208 -0.39 -11.98 21.83
CA ALA A 208 -0.43 -13.43 21.97
C ALA A 208 -1.89 -13.90 21.96
N TRP A 209 -2.48 -14.11 20.79
CA TRP A 209 -3.90 -14.46 20.66
C TRP A 209 -4.26 -15.79 21.33
N GLY A 210 -3.28 -16.67 21.56
CA GLY A 210 -3.45 -17.88 22.35
C GLY A 210 -3.92 -17.60 23.78
N LYS A 211 -3.49 -16.47 24.37
CA LYS A 211 -3.95 -16.01 25.70
C LYS A 211 -5.35 -15.39 25.65
N LEU A 212 -5.86 -15.10 24.46
CA LEU A 212 -7.17 -14.48 24.19
C LEU A 212 -8.16 -15.47 23.58
N GLY A 213 -7.91 -16.78 23.72
CA GLY A 213 -8.84 -17.84 23.33
C GLY A 213 -8.70 -18.35 21.90
N VAL A 214 -7.71 -17.88 21.11
CA VAL A 214 -7.39 -18.51 19.82
C VAL A 214 -6.67 -19.82 20.07
N THR A 215 -7.27 -20.93 19.60
CA THR A 215 -6.68 -22.27 19.74
C THR A 215 -5.66 -22.56 18.64
N GLN A 216 -4.92 -23.65 18.80
CA GLN A 216 -4.06 -24.19 17.74
C GLN A 216 -4.84 -24.40 16.42
N LYS A 217 -6.09 -24.90 16.51
CA LYS A 217 -6.94 -25.13 15.34
C LYS A 217 -7.36 -23.82 14.66
N ASP A 218 -7.68 -22.81 15.46
CA ASP A 218 -8.00 -21.47 14.94
C ASP A 218 -6.78 -20.85 14.24
N ALA A 219 -5.58 -21.03 14.78
CA ALA A 219 -4.35 -20.56 14.16
C ALA A 219 -4.05 -21.29 12.84
N GLU A 220 -4.28 -22.60 12.75
CA GLU A 220 -4.21 -23.35 11.49
C GLU A 220 -5.23 -22.84 10.47
N ASP A 221 -6.47 -22.58 10.88
CA ASP A 221 -7.52 -22.03 10.02
C ASP A 221 -7.14 -20.61 9.53
N LEU A 222 -6.61 -19.76 10.40
CA LEU A 222 -6.07 -18.45 10.05
C LEU A 222 -4.93 -18.56 9.01
N VAL A 223 -3.99 -19.49 9.21
CA VAL A 223 -2.91 -19.75 8.24
C VAL A 223 -3.44 -20.25 6.90
N ALA A 224 -4.43 -21.14 6.90
CA ALA A 224 -5.08 -21.58 5.67
C ALA A 224 -5.70 -20.39 4.93
N TYR A 225 -6.42 -19.50 5.63
CA TYR A 225 -6.95 -18.28 5.03
C TYR A 225 -5.86 -17.35 4.49
N MET A 226 -4.79 -17.09 5.25
CA MET A 226 -3.67 -16.27 4.77
C MET A 226 -3.08 -16.83 3.47
N LYS A 227 -2.86 -18.15 3.41
CA LYS A 227 -2.37 -18.84 2.21
C LYS A 227 -3.35 -18.77 1.03
N SER A 228 -4.65 -18.70 1.30
CA SER A 228 -5.68 -18.48 0.26
C SER A 228 -5.54 -17.10 -0.40
N LEU A 229 -4.85 -16.15 0.22
CA LEU A 229 -4.56 -14.83 -0.38
C LEU A 229 -3.31 -14.86 -1.28
N TRP A 230 -2.62 -16.00 -1.39
CA TRP A 230 -1.38 -16.14 -2.14
C TRP A 230 -1.59 -16.87 -3.46
N GLY A 231 -0.95 -16.39 -4.52
CA GLY A 231 -0.88 -17.10 -5.79
C GLY A 231 0.00 -18.35 -5.68
N GLU A 232 -0.17 -19.27 -6.64
CA GLU A 232 0.48 -20.59 -6.62
C GLU A 232 2.01 -20.54 -6.53
N ARG A 233 2.64 -19.57 -7.22
CA ARG A 233 4.09 -19.36 -7.10
C ARG A 233 4.48 -19.10 -5.65
N ILE A 234 3.76 -18.22 -4.96
CA ILE A 234 4.12 -17.79 -3.61
C ILE A 234 3.88 -18.93 -2.60
N LYS A 235 2.79 -19.69 -2.77
CA LYS A 235 2.57 -20.94 -2.01
C LYS A 235 3.73 -21.93 -2.19
N SER A 236 4.21 -22.11 -3.42
CA SER A 236 5.34 -23.02 -3.71
C SER A 236 6.68 -22.54 -3.15
N CYS A 237 6.79 -21.24 -2.89
CA CYS A 237 8.00 -20.58 -2.40
C CYS A 237 7.94 -20.28 -0.88
N GLN A 238 6.99 -20.84 -0.15
CA GLN A 238 6.80 -20.52 1.26
C GLN A 238 8.00 -20.97 2.13
N GLY A 239 8.28 -20.21 3.18
CA GLY A 239 9.26 -20.59 4.18
C GLY A 239 10.67 -20.62 3.60
N PRO A 240 11.57 -21.53 4.00
CA PRO A 240 12.92 -21.62 3.46
C PRO A 240 13.03 -21.72 1.94
N ALA A 241 11.96 -22.13 1.25
CA ALA A 241 11.94 -22.20 -0.21
C ALA A 241 12.04 -20.83 -0.89
N HIS A 242 11.68 -19.72 -0.21
CA HIS A 242 11.67 -18.38 -0.79
C HIS A 242 13.02 -17.95 -1.36
N MET A 243 14.12 -18.39 -0.73
CA MET A 243 15.49 -18.12 -1.16
C MET A 243 15.83 -18.66 -2.56
N ARG A 244 15.01 -19.57 -3.10
CA ARG A 244 15.16 -20.14 -4.44
C ARG A 244 14.24 -19.48 -5.48
N CYS A 245 13.40 -18.55 -5.04
CA CYS A 245 12.36 -17.92 -5.86
C CYS A 245 12.59 -16.42 -6.10
N MET A 246 13.66 -15.87 -5.51
CA MET A 246 14.14 -14.51 -5.72
C MET A 246 14.88 -14.37 -7.05
#